data_AF-A0A7V7WJL0-F1
#
_entry.id   AF-A0A7V7WJL0-F1
#
_cell.length_a   1.000
_cell.length_b   1.000
_cell.length_c   1.000
_cell.angle_alpha   90.00
_cell.angle_beta   90.00
_cell.angle_gamma   90.00
#
_symmetry.space_group_name_H-M   'P 1'
#
loop_
_entity.id
_entity.type
_entity.pdbx_description
1 polymer ?
#
loop_
_entity_poly.entity_id
_entity_poly.type
_entity_poly.pdbx_seq_one_letter_code
_entity_poly.pdbx_strand_id
1 'polypeptide(L)'
;MRSSTAGKARRAKSEGKAFVEKVLAVVARIPRGKVLTYGQVATLVGSPRASRIVGGVLFRLGPDSRLPWQRVINAQGKLSTYRVGSGTEQRRRLEAEGLKFNREGAVDLKLHQWWPPERLLKAWELDEDLIASIHRRFGW
;
A
#
# COMPACT_ATOMS: atom_id res chain seq x y z
N MET A 1 22.15 14.05 35.70
CA MET A 1 21.25 13.15 34.94
C MET A 1 21.17 13.57 33.47
N ARG A 2 21.92 12.94 32.57
CA ARG A 2 21.80 13.14 31.11
C ARG A 2 21.91 11.78 30.43
N SER A 3 20.79 11.15 30.09
CA SER A 3 20.69 10.06 29.10
C SER A 3 19.25 9.55 29.03
N SER A 4 18.48 10.01 28.04
CA SER A 4 17.13 9.46 27.74
C SER A 4 16.70 9.72 26.28
N THR A 5 17.22 10.77 25.64
CA THR A 5 16.82 11.15 24.27
C THR A 5 17.36 10.22 23.18
N ALA A 6 18.58 9.69 23.34
CA ALA A 6 19.23 8.84 22.34
C ALA A 6 18.54 7.47 22.16
N GLY A 7 18.02 6.88 23.25
CA GLY A 7 17.30 5.60 23.21
C GLY A 7 15.94 5.71 22.50
N LYS A 8 15.19 6.79 22.78
CA LYS A 8 13.90 7.07 22.13
C LYS A 8 14.04 7.31 20.63
N ALA A 9 15.07 8.06 20.21
CA ALA A 9 15.34 8.33 18.79
C ALA A 9 15.74 7.06 18.02
N ARG A 10 16.57 6.18 18.61
CA ARG A 10 16.95 4.90 18.01
C ARG A 10 15.75 3.97 17.81
N ARG A 11 14.88 3.88 18.82
CA ARG A 11 13.64 3.07 18.75
C ARG A 11 12.68 3.58 17.68
N ALA A 12 12.44 4.89 17.61
CA ALA A 12 11.60 5.47 16.56
C ALA A 12 12.16 5.22 15.15
N LYS A 13 13.50 5.27 15.00
CA LYS A 13 14.17 4.95 13.73
C LYS A 13 14.01 3.48 13.34
N SER A 14 14.14 2.54 14.28
CA SER A 14 13.93 1.12 14.02
C SER A 14 12.46 0.80 13.71
N GLU A 15 11.52 1.41 14.43
CA GLU A 15 10.07 1.27 14.16
C GLU A 15 9.72 1.81 12.77
N GLY A 16 10.29 2.96 12.38
CA GLY A 16 10.15 3.49 11.03
C GLY A 16 10.72 2.55 9.95
N LYS A 17 11.87 1.93 10.19
CA LYS A 17 12.47 0.96 9.26
C LYS A 17 11.58 -0.29 9.11
N ALA A 18 11.10 -0.84 10.23
CA ALA A 18 10.20 -2.00 10.22
C ALA A 18 8.89 -1.69 9.48
N PHE A 19 8.32 -0.49 9.66
CA PHE A 19 7.14 -0.04 8.91
C PHE A 19 7.40 -0.02 7.39
N VAL A 20 8.53 0.55 6.96
CA VAL A 20 8.91 0.58 5.53
C VAL A 20 9.01 -0.82 4.97
N GLU A 21 9.70 -1.73 5.65
CA GLU A 21 9.87 -3.13 5.22
C GLU A 21 8.52 -3.84 5.06
N LYS A 22 7.60 -3.67 6.03
CA LYS A 22 6.24 -4.23 5.94
C LYS A 22 5.47 -3.67 4.73
N VAL A 23 5.54 -2.36 4.48
CA VAL A 23 4.91 -1.74 3.30
C VAL A 23 5.44 -2.35 2.00
N LEU A 24 6.76 -2.47 1.86
CA LEU A 24 7.38 -3.03 0.66
C LEU A 24 7.03 -4.51 0.48
N ALA A 25 6.98 -5.28 1.57
CA ALA A 25 6.58 -6.70 1.55
C ALA A 25 5.12 -6.89 1.08
N VAL A 26 4.18 -6.06 1.55
CA VAL A 26 2.79 -6.07 1.07
C VAL A 26 2.73 -5.71 -0.42
N VAL A 27 3.41 -4.64 -0.82
CA VAL A 27 3.40 -4.17 -2.22
C VAL A 27 3.98 -5.22 -3.16
N ALA A 28 5.07 -5.89 -2.78
CA ALA A 28 5.68 -6.96 -3.57
C ALA A 28 4.72 -8.14 -3.86
N ARG A 29 3.67 -8.33 -3.04
CA ARG A 29 2.72 -9.43 -3.16
C ARG A 29 1.46 -9.08 -3.95
N ILE A 30 1.23 -7.81 -4.31
CA ILE A 30 0.06 -7.43 -5.09
C ILE A 30 0.13 -8.11 -6.46
N PRO A 31 -0.84 -8.95 -6.87
CA PRO A 31 -0.79 -9.66 -8.15
C PRO A 31 -0.86 -8.72 -9.35
N ARG A 32 -0.36 -9.18 -10.50
CA ARG A 32 -0.55 -8.47 -11.78
C ARG A 32 -2.04 -8.28 -12.07
N GLY A 33 -2.42 -7.10 -12.58
CA GLY A 33 -3.82 -6.80 -12.92
C GLY A 33 -4.70 -6.44 -11.72
N LYS A 34 -4.10 -6.37 -10.52
CA LYS A 34 -4.79 -6.08 -9.27
C LYS A 34 -4.18 -4.87 -8.56
N VAL A 35 -4.99 -4.25 -7.69
CA VAL A 35 -4.61 -3.05 -6.94
C VAL A 35 -4.99 -3.12 -5.47
N LEU A 36 -4.26 -2.35 -4.67
CA LEU A 36 -4.65 -1.96 -3.33
C LEU A 36 -4.73 -0.43 -3.26
N THR A 37 -5.51 0.08 -2.33
CA THR A 37 -5.47 1.50 -2.00
C THR A 37 -4.40 1.78 -0.94
N TYR A 38 -3.91 3.02 -0.86
CA TYR A 38 -2.97 3.41 0.22
C TYR A 38 -3.50 3.09 1.62
N GLY A 39 -4.81 3.25 1.83
CA GLY A 39 -5.46 2.91 3.10
C GLY A 39 -5.45 1.41 3.38
N GLN A 40 -5.68 0.58 2.35
CA GLN A 40 -5.60 -0.87 2.52
C GLN A 40 -4.19 -1.33 2.84
N VAL A 41 -3.17 -0.79 2.15
CA VAL A 41 -1.77 -1.11 2.48
C VAL A 41 -1.46 -0.69 3.92
N ALA A 42 -1.89 0.50 4.34
CA ALA A 42 -1.71 0.98 5.71
C ALA A 42 -2.36 0.03 6.74
N THR A 43 -3.57 -0.46 6.45
CA THR A 43 -4.25 -1.47 7.26
C THR A 43 -3.50 -2.79 7.29
N LEU A 44 -3.05 -3.30 6.14
CA LEU A 44 -2.32 -4.57 6.02
C LEU A 44 -0.94 -4.56 6.66
N VAL A 45 -0.42 -3.40 7.05
CA VAL A 45 0.82 -3.28 7.85
C VAL A 45 0.55 -2.93 9.32
N GLY A 46 -0.72 -3.04 9.77
CA GLY A 46 -1.12 -2.81 11.16
C GLY A 46 -1.18 -1.32 11.54
N SER A 47 -1.25 -0.40 10.59
CA SER A 47 -1.30 1.05 10.83
C SER A 47 -2.36 1.75 9.98
N PRO A 48 -3.67 1.53 10.23
CA PRO A 48 -4.77 2.01 9.36
C PRO A 48 -4.79 3.52 9.09
N ARG A 49 -4.17 4.33 9.96
CA ARG A 49 -4.08 5.80 9.84
C ARG A 49 -2.86 6.29 9.04
N ALA A 50 -2.02 5.38 8.54
CA ALA A 50 -0.73 5.69 7.93
C ALA A 50 -0.73 5.82 6.40
N SER A 51 -1.88 5.97 5.73
CA SER A 51 -1.99 6.02 4.26
C SER A 51 -1.06 7.05 3.60
N ARG A 52 -0.90 8.23 4.22
CA ARG A 52 0.02 9.27 3.74
C ARG A 52 1.49 8.84 3.86
N ILE A 53 1.84 8.15 4.94
CA ILE A 53 3.19 7.63 5.18
C ILE A 53 3.50 6.55 4.13
N VAL A 54 2.55 5.64 3.85
CA VAL A 54 2.67 4.66 2.75
C VAL A 54 2.95 5.36 1.43
N GLY A 55 2.19 6.41 1.08
CA GLY A 55 2.44 7.20 -0.13
C GLY A 55 3.86 7.77 -0.19
N GLY A 56 4.37 8.30 0.93
CA GLY A 56 5.75 8.79 1.04
C GLY A 56 6.81 7.69 0.90
N VAL A 57 6.56 6.48 1.42
CA VAL A 57 7.44 5.31 1.22
C VAL A 57 7.53 4.96 -0.26
N LEU A 58 6.39 4.85 -0.95
CA LEU A 58 6.36 4.46 -2.35
C LEU A 58 6.91 5.55 -3.27
N PHE A 59 6.72 6.83 -2.94
CA PHE A 59 7.32 7.94 -3.67
C PHE A 59 8.85 7.85 -3.70
N ARG A 60 9.48 7.47 -2.58
CA ARG A 60 10.94 7.34 -2.47
C ARG A 60 11.54 6.19 -3.27
N LEU A 61 10.75 5.22 -3.71
CA LEU A 61 11.23 4.14 -4.57
C LEU A 61 11.64 4.63 -5.95
N GLY A 62 11.04 5.73 -6.42
CA GLY A 62 11.22 6.23 -7.78
C GLY A 62 10.56 5.36 -8.85
N PRO A 63 10.47 5.85 -10.10
CA PRO A 63 9.81 5.13 -11.19
C PRO A 63 10.52 3.83 -11.57
N ASP A 64 11.85 3.76 -11.45
CA ASP A 64 12.66 2.62 -11.91
C ASP A 64 12.68 1.43 -10.95
N SER A 65 11.98 1.53 -9.81
CA SER A 65 11.85 0.42 -8.89
C SER A 65 11.19 -0.80 -9.56
N ARG A 66 11.75 -1.98 -9.26
CA ARG A 66 11.23 -3.29 -9.68
C ARG A 66 9.99 -3.70 -8.87
N LEU A 67 9.73 -3.05 -7.74
CA LEU A 67 8.51 -3.30 -6.97
C LEU A 67 7.30 -2.79 -7.75
N PRO A 68 6.13 -3.46 -7.65
CA PRO A 68 4.94 -3.06 -8.37
C PRO A 68 4.22 -1.88 -7.67
N TRP A 69 4.97 -0.80 -7.40
CA TRP A 69 4.48 0.40 -6.72
C TRP A 69 3.29 1.03 -7.43
N GLN A 70 3.19 0.85 -8.76
CA GLN A 70 2.08 1.33 -9.57
C GLN A 70 0.72 0.76 -9.12
N ARG A 71 0.71 -0.43 -8.48
CA ARG A 71 -0.50 -1.13 -8.06
C ARG A 71 -1.13 -0.56 -6.79
N VAL A 72 -0.56 0.51 -6.22
CA VAL A 72 -1.14 1.23 -5.08
C VAL A 72 -1.74 2.56 -5.54
N ILE A 73 -3.05 2.70 -5.39
CA ILE A 73 -3.84 3.85 -5.87
C ILE A 73 -4.66 4.49 -4.74
N ASN A 74 -5.39 5.57 -5.01
CA ASN A 74 -6.23 6.19 -3.98
C ASN A 74 -7.58 5.46 -3.78
N ALA A 75 -8.29 5.83 -2.72
CA ALA A 75 -9.57 5.21 -2.36
C ALA A 75 -10.68 5.45 -3.39
N GLN A 76 -10.51 6.41 -4.30
CA GLN A 76 -11.42 6.70 -5.41
C GLN A 76 -11.06 5.92 -6.68
N GLY A 77 -10.09 5.00 -6.62
CA GLY A 77 -9.62 4.25 -7.80
C GLY A 77 -8.76 5.08 -8.75
N LYS A 78 -8.36 6.29 -8.38
CA LYS A 78 -7.56 7.21 -9.21
C LYS A 78 -6.09 7.20 -8.81
N LEU A 79 -5.24 7.66 -9.73
CA LEU A 79 -3.81 7.81 -9.45
C LEU A 79 -3.56 9.10 -8.64
N SER A 80 -2.80 8.99 -7.55
CA SER A 80 -2.40 10.14 -6.73
C SER A 80 -1.21 10.91 -7.31
N THR A 81 -0.54 10.35 -8.32
CA THR A 81 0.78 10.75 -8.81
C THR A 81 0.74 11.75 -9.96
N TYR A 82 -0.43 12.09 -10.51
CA TYR A 82 -0.55 13.10 -11.59
C TYR A 82 0.05 14.46 -11.21
N ARG A 83 0.00 14.83 -9.93
CA ARG A 83 0.53 16.12 -9.42
C ARG A 83 2.04 16.12 -9.19
N VAL A 84 2.71 14.97 -9.33
CA VAL A 84 4.11 14.76 -8.93
C VAL A 84 4.97 14.14 -10.05
N GLY A 85 4.46 14.13 -11.28
CA GLY A 85 5.20 13.72 -12.50
C GLY A 85 5.17 12.23 -12.84
N SER A 86 4.86 11.33 -11.90
CA SER A 86 4.86 9.88 -12.13
C SER A 86 3.51 9.29 -12.57
N GLY A 87 2.46 10.11 -12.71
CA GLY A 87 1.11 9.66 -13.10
C GLY A 87 1.04 8.96 -14.45
N THR A 88 1.79 9.44 -15.44
CA THR A 88 1.82 8.86 -16.79
C THR A 88 2.43 7.47 -16.78
N GLU A 89 3.58 7.29 -16.12
CA GLU A 89 4.24 5.99 -16.01
C GLU A 89 3.40 5.01 -15.17
N GLN A 90 2.80 5.48 -14.08
CA GLN A 90 1.91 4.64 -13.27
C GLN A 90 0.74 4.13 -14.10
N ARG A 91 0.07 5.02 -14.86
CA ARG A 91 -1.01 4.65 -15.77
C ARG A 91 -0.54 3.62 -16.79
N ARG A 92 0.54 3.92 -17.52
CA ARG A 92 1.09 3.05 -18.57
C ARG A 92 1.37 1.64 -18.05
N ARG A 93 2.00 1.50 -16.87
CA ARG A 93 2.26 0.19 -16.26
C ARG A 93 0.97 -0.55 -15.93
N LEU A 94 -0.03 0.13 -15.37
CA LEU A 94 -1.31 -0.49 -15.04
C LEU A 94 -2.08 -0.92 -16.30
N GLU A 95 -2.08 -0.11 -17.35
CA GLU A 95 -2.69 -0.46 -18.64
C GLU A 95 -1.98 -1.67 -19.28
N ALA A 96 -0.65 -1.75 -19.20
CA ALA A 96 0.13 -2.93 -19.64
C ALA A 96 -0.17 -4.20 -18.81
N GLU A 97 -0.75 -4.05 -17.62
CA GLU A 97 -1.25 -5.15 -16.81
C GLU A 97 -2.73 -5.49 -17.09
N GLY A 98 -3.38 -4.76 -17.99
CA GLY A 98 -4.76 -4.98 -18.42
C GLY A 98 -5.81 -4.16 -17.65
N LEU A 99 -5.40 -3.21 -16.79
CA LEU A 99 -6.34 -2.32 -16.13
C LEU A 99 -6.86 -1.27 -17.10
N LYS A 100 -8.16 -1.00 -17.03
CA LYS A 100 -8.80 0.08 -17.79
C LYS A 100 -9.20 1.21 -16.86
N PHE A 101 -9.05 2.43 -17.35
CA PHE A 101 -9.52 3.63 -16.66
C PHE A 101 -10.80 4.12 -17.33
N ASN A 102 -11.77 4.51 -16.51
CA ASN A 102 -13.00 5.13 -16.97
C ASN A 102 -12.78 6.60 -17.39
N ARG A 103 -13.85 7.27 -17.81
CA ARG A 103 -13.81 8.69 -18.24
C ARG A 103 -13.32 9.63 -17.15
N GLU A 104 -13.56 9.32 -15.87
CA GLU A 104 -13.06 10.13 -14.74
C GLU A 104 -11.62 9.79 -14.32
N GLY A 105 -10.95 8.89 -15.06
CA GLY A 105 -9.58 8.46 -14.78
C GLY A 105 -9.45 7.52 -13.59
N ALA A 106 -10.51 6.75 -13.27
CA ALA A 106 -10.53 5.77 -12.20
C ALA A 106 -10.53 4.32 -12.74
N VAL A 107 -9.83 3.45 -12.01
CA VAL A 107 -9.96 1.99 -12.13
C VAL A 107 -11.20 1.54 -11.37
N ASP A 108 -11.93 0.58 -11.93
CA ASP A 108 -13.00 -0.09 -11.19
C ASP A 108 -12.42 -0.95 -10.05
N LEU A 109 -12.51 -0.43 -8.83
CA LEU A 109 -12.06 -1.14 -7.64
C LEU A 109 -12.82 -2.44 -7.40
N LYS A 110 -14.10 -2.56 -7.78
CA LYS A 110 -14.84 -3.81 -7.57
C LYS A 110 -14.23 -4.97 -8.35
N LEU A 111 -13.66 -4.69 -9.52
CA LEU A 111 -13.06 -5.70 -10.39
C LEU A 111 -11.58 -5.95 -10.06
N HIS A 112 -10.84 -4.89 -9.75
CA HIS A 112 -9.38 -4.94 -9.65
C HIS A 112 -8.84 -4.91 -8.22
N GLN A 113 -9.65 -4.58 -7.22
CA GLN A 113 -9.19 -4.60 -5.83
C GLN A 113 -8.80 -6.02 -5.43
N TRP A 114 -7.62 -6.13 -4.84
CA TRP A 114 -7.14 -7.37 -4.26
C TRP A 114 -7.27 -7.34 -2.74
N TRP A 115 -7.53 -8.51 -2.19
CA TRP A 115 -7.40 -8.78 -0.78
C TRP A 115 -6.54 -10.03 -0.62
N PRO A 116 -5.50 -9.98 0.24
CA PRO A 116 -4.65 -11.13 0.46
C PRO A 116 -5.47 -12.30 1.02
N PRO A 117 -5.21 -13.55 0.58
CA PRO A 117 -5.81 -14.72 1.21
C PRO A 117 -5.38 -14.82 2.67
N GLU A 118 -6.20 -15.45 3.50
CA GLU A 118 -6.01 -15.56 4.96
C GLU A 118 -4.61 -16.02 5.36
N ARG A 119 -4.01 -16.96 4.61
CA ARG A 119 -2.63 -17.42 4.84
C ARG A 119 -1.60 -16.29 4.86
N LEU A 120 -1.77 -15.25 4.03
CA LEU A 120 -0.88 -14.09 4.01
C LEU A 120 -1.16 -13.14 5.17
N LEU A 121 -2.42 -12.99 5.55
CA LEU A 121 -2.79 -12.18 6.72
C LEU A 121 -2.19 -12.75 8.00
N LYS A 122 -2.28 -14.07 8.17
CA LYS A 122 -1.63 -14.83 9.27
C LYS A 122 -0.11 -14.70 9.22
N ALA A 123 0.51 -14.86 8.04
CA ALA A 123 1.96 -14.71 7.88
C ALA A 123 2.47 -13.27 8.12
N TRP A 124 1.60 -12.27 8.06
CA TRP A 124 1.92 -10.88 8.41
C TRP A 124 1.58 -10.52 9.85
N GLU A 125 1.18 -11.51 10.66
CA GLU A 125 0.85 -11.36 12.08
C GLU A 125 -0.16 -10.23 12.31
N LEU A 126 -1.15 -10.13 11.41
CA LEU A 126 -2.22 -9.17 11.58
C LEU A 126 -3.14 -9.59 12.71
N ASP A 127 -3.56 -8.58 13.47
CA ASP A 127 -4.51 -8.70 14.56
C ASP A 127 -5.81 -9.42 14.11
N GLU A 128 -6.29 -10.38 14.90
CA GLU A 128 -7.45 -11.21 14.54
C GLU A 128 -8.73 -10.38 14.39
N ASP A 129 -8.93 -9.36 15.24
CA ASP A 129 -10.07 -8.45 15.13
C ASP A 129 -10.00 -7.64 13.83
N LEU A 130 -8.79 -7.25 13.42
CA LEU A 130 -8.57 -6.59 12.15
C LEU A 130 -8.82 -7.53 10.96
N ILE A 131 -8.39 -8.79 11.02
CA ILE A 131 -8.69 -9.80 9.99
C ILE A 131 -10.21 -9.98 9.88
N ALA A 132 -10.89 -10.15 11.02
CA ALA A 132 -12.34 -10.27 11.07
C ALA A 132 -13.04 -9.01 10.53
N SER A 133 -12.51 -7.82 10.80
CA SER A 133 -13.01 -6.55 10.27
C SER A 133 -12.85 -6.44 8.74
N ILE A 134 -11.72 -6.91 8.20
CA ILE A 134 -11.50 -6.99 6.76
C ILE A 134 -12.52 -7.96 6.13
N HIS A 135 -12.74 -9.14 6.72
CA HIS A 135 -13.74 -10.10 6.22
C HIS A 135 -15.15 -9.49 6.22
N ARG A 136 -15.59 -8.89 7.34
CA ARG A 136 -16.91 -8.24 7.44
C ARG A 136 -17.13 -7.12 6.43
N ARG A 137 -16.09 -6.32 6.17
CA ARG A 137 -16.21 -5.13 5.30
C ARG A 137 -16.19 -5.46 3.82
N PHE A 138 -15.59 -6.59 3.44
CA PHE A 138 -15.37 -6.93 2.03
C PHE A 138 -16.05 -8.23 1.59
N GLY A 139 -16.86 -8.85 2.46
CA GLY A 139 -17.85 -9.86 2.09
C GLY A 139 -17.23 -11.17 1.61
N TRP A 140 -16.53 -11.85 2.51
CA TRP A 140 -16.06 -13.22 2.33
C TRP A 140 -16.94 -14.16 3.16
#